data_AF-A0A7J8NH55-F1
#
_entry.id   AF-A0A7J8NH55-F1
#
_cell.length_a   1.000
_cell.length_b   1.000
_cell.length_c   1.000
_cell.angle_alpha   90.00
_cell.angle_beta   90.00
_cell.angle_gamma   90.00
#
_symmetry.space_group_name_H-M   'P 1'
#
loop_
_entity.id
_entity.type
_entity.pdbx_description
1 polymer ?
#
loop_
_entity_poly.entity_id
_entity_poly.type
_entity_poly.pdbx_seq_one_letter_code
_entity_poly.pdbx_strand_id
1 'polypeptide(L)'
;MSPLLVKITLVLLFMSIIIPQKSVGEYEQWCIADEQTPDEELKVALDWACGEGGADCSKIQVNQACYFPNTMTNHASYAFNDYFQRFKHKGGSCNFKGAAMITELDPSKRYPFTVFKKNERIPCA
;
A
#
# COMPACT_ATOMS: atom_id res chain seq x y z
N MET A 1 -42.18 -11.48 28.13
CA MET A 1 -40.95 -11.54 27.31
C MET A 1 -40.25 -12.83 27.68
N SER A 2 -40.13 -13.79 26.75
CA SER A 2 -39.54 -15.10 27.06
C SER A 2 -38.07 -14.91 27.47
N PRO A 3 -37.60 -15.50 28.58
CA PRO A 3 -36.19 -15.43 28.97
C PRO A 3 -35.26 -16.01 27.89
N LEU A 4 -35.80 -16.88 27.03
CA LEU A 4 -35.13 -17.40 25.85
C LEU A 4 -34.88 -16.29 24.81
N LEU A 5 -35.86 -15.42 24.57
CA LEU A 5 -35.73 -14.30 23.62
C LEU A 5 -34.74 -13.26 24.14
N VAL A 6 -34.74 -12.97 25.45
CA VAL A 6 -33.80 -12.02 26.07
C VAL A 6 -32.35 -12.51 25.99
N LYS A 7 -32.12 -13.82 26.15
CA LYS A 7 -30.79 -14.43 26.00
C LYS A 7 -30.31 -14.39 24.56
N ILE A 8 -31.19 -14.66 23.59
CA ILE A 8 -30.85 -14.60 22.16
C ILE A 8 -30.46 -13.17 21.76
N THR A 9 -31.19 -12.15 22.22
CA THR A 9 -30.85 -10.75 21.91
C THR A 9 -29.52 -10.31 22.55
N LEU A 10 -29.20 -10.78 23.76
CA LEU A 10 -27.93 -10.48 24.41
C LEU A 10 -26.72 -11.09 23.68
N VAL A 11 -26.87 -12.31 23.15
CA VAL A 11 -25.83 -13.00 22.38
C VAL A 11 -25.58 -12.34 21.03
N LEU A 12 -26.64 -11.91 20.32
CA LEU A 12 -26.50 -11.19 19.06
C LEU A 12 -25.80 -9.83 19.22
N LEU A 13 -26.13 -9.09 20.28
CA LEU A 13 -25.46 -7.83 20.60
C LEU A 13 -23.97 -8.02 20.94
N PHE A 14 -23.61 -9.11 21.62
CA PHE A 14 -22.21 -9.44 21.90
C PHE A 14 -21.44 -9.90 20.64
N MET A 15 -22.09 -10.64 19.75
CA MET A 15 -21.47 -11.11 18.50
C MET A 15 -21.13 -9.97 17.53
N SER A 16 -21.91 -8.88 17.51
CA SER A 16 -21.61 -7.70 16.68
C SER A 16 -20.33 -6.95 17.08
N ILE A 17 -19.84 -7.13 18.31
CA ILE A 17 -18.66 -6.41 18.83
C ILE A 17 -17.36 -7.17 18.53
N ILE A 18 -17.43 -8.46 18.21
CA ILE A 18 -16.25 -9.34 18.05
C ILE A 18 -15.86 -9.53 16.57
N ILE A 19 -16.77 -9.28 15.62
CA ILE A 19 -16.45 -9.42 14.19
C ILE A 19 -15.60 -8.22 13.75
N PRO A 20 -14.33 -8.40 13.35
CA PRO A 20 -13.62 -7.34 12.65
C PRO A 20 -14.42 -7.01 11.38
N GLN A 21 -14.85 -5.75 11.26
CA GLN A 21 -15.54 -5.25 10.07
C GLN A 21 -14.56 -5.29 8.89
N LYS A 22 -14.33 -6.46 8.30
CA LYS A 22 -13.76 -6.55 6.96
C LYS A 22 -14.90 -6.20 6.01
N SER A 23 -15.04 -4.91 5.72
CA SER A 23 -16.06 -4.39 4.82
C SER A 23 -15.98 -5.12 3.48
N VAL A 24 -17.15 -5.56 3.01
CA VAL A 24 -17.34 -6.14 1.67
C VAL A 24 -16.98 -5.06 0.65
N GLY A 25 -15.80 -5.19 0.04
CA GLY A 25 -15.25 -4.24 -0.94
C GLY A 25 -13.85 -3.69 -0.63
N GLU A 26 -12.91 -4.51 -0.13
CA GLU A 26 -11.48 -4.14 -0.20
C GLU A 26 -11.07 -4.16 -1.68
N TYR A 27 -11.21 -3.03 -2.38
CA TYR A 27 -10.40 -2.80 -3.57
C TYR A 27 -8.95 -2.73 -3.11
N GLU A 28 -8.07 -3.51 -3.74
CA GLU A 28 -6.65 -3.42 -3.41
C GLU A 28 -6.16 -2.01 -3.79
N GLN A 29 -5.54 -1.35 -2.82
CA GLN A 29 -5.07 0.03 -2.96
C GLN A 29 -3.55 0.00 -3.11
N TRP A 30 -3.04 0.70 -4.12
CA TRP A 30 -1.61 0.90 -4.35
C TRP A 30 -1.27 2.37 -4.16
N CYS A 31 -0.04 2.64 -3.72
CA CYS A 31 0.47 4.00 -3.58
C CYS A 31 1.53 4.24 -4.65
N ILE A 32 1.22 5.10 -5.62
CA ILE A 32 2.10 5.39 -6.76
C ILE A 32 2.59 6.84 -6.68
N ALA A 33 3.75 7.12 -7.25
CA ALA A 33 4.24 8.48 -7.41
C ALA A 33 3.31 9.28 -8.34
N ASP A 34 3.11 10.55 -8.02
CA ASP A 34 2.41 11.48 -8.91
C ASP A 34 3.36 11.89 -10.05
N GLU A 35 2.98 11.59 -11.28
CA GLU A 35 3.74 11.89 -12.51
C GLU A 35 3.93 13.40 -12.73
N GLN A 36 3.15 14.26 -12.04
CA GLN A 36 3.28 15.72 -12.09
C GLN A 36 4.29 16.27 -11.08
N THR A 37 4.77 15.45 -10.14
CA THR A 37 5.73 15.88 -9.12
C THR A 37 7.13 16.00 -9.72
N PRO A 38 7.87 17.10 -9.48
CA PRO A 38 9.25 17.25 -9.93
C PRO A 38 10.18 16.15 -9.38
N ASP A 39 11.14 15.71 -10.18
CA ASP A 39 12.10 14.66 -9.81
C ASP A 39 12.87 14.97 -8.51
N GLU A 40 13.13 16.25 -8.23
CA GLU A 40 13.80 16.71 -7.01
C GLU A 40 12.97 16.42 -5.76
N GLU A 41 11.66 16.67 -5.82
CA GLU A 41 10.72 16.39 -4.73
C GLU A 41 10.49 14.88 -4.59
N LEU A 42 10.34 14.17 -5.72
CA LEU A 42 10.27 12.71 -5.74
C LEU A 42 11.51 12.07 -5.11
N LYS A 43 12.70 12.59 -5.39
CA LYS A 43 13.94 12.09 -4.81
C LYS A 43 13.97 12.26 -3.30
N VAL A 44 13.58 13.41 -2.78
CA VAL A 44 13.52 13.64 -1.32
C VAL A 44 12.54 12.68 -0.64
N ALA A 45 11.37 12.49 -1.25
CA ALA A 45 10.38 11.55 -0.75
C ALA A 45 10.84 10.09 -0.84
N LEU A 46 11.52 9.71 -1.92
CA LEU A 46 12.12 8.39 -2.13
C LEU A 46 13.22 8.12 -1.09
N ASP A 47 14.13 9.06 -0.88
CA ASP A 47 15.21 8.94 0.09
C ASP A 47 14.65 8.73 1.52
N TRP A 48 13.56 9.44 1.87
CA TRP A 48 12.85 9.20 3.13
C TRP A 48 12.20 7.81 3.19
N ALA A 49 11.49 7.40 2.12
CA ALA A 49 10.82 6.10 2.06
C ALA A 49 11.82 4.96 2.28
N CYS A 50 12.97 5.00 1.61
CA CYS A 50 14.03 3.99 1.72
C CYS A 50 14.80 4.05 3.04
N GLY A 51 14.85 5.21 3.68
CA GLY A 51 15.51 5.43 4.97
C GLY A 51 14.54 5.22 6.13
N GLU A 52 14.09 6.33 6.72
CA GLU A 52 13.25 6.34 7.92
C GLU A 52 11.87 5.70 7.71
N GLY A 53 11.33 5.78 6.49
CA GLY A 53 10.05 5.16 6.13
C GLY A 53 10.11 3.63 6.18
N GLY A 54 11.27 3.02 5.96
CA GLY A 54 11.43 1.57 6.02
C GLY A 54 10.87 0.79 4.82
N ALA A 55 10.75 1.43 3.65
CA ALA A 55 10.55 0.73 2.38
C ALA A 55 11.80 -0.11 2.03
N ASP A 56 11.60 -1.28 1.42
CA ASP A 56 12.68 -2.12 0.91
C ASP A 56 13.09 -1.67 -0.50
N CYS A 57 14.00 -0.71 -0.55
CA CYS A 57 14.54 -0.19 -1.81
C CYS A 57 15.66 -1.05 -2.41
N SER A 58 15.87 -2.29 -1.93
CA SER A 58 16.84 -3.20 -2.55
C SER A 58 16.43 -3.58 -3.97
N LYS A 59 15.13 -3.54 -4.32
CA LYS A 59 14.61 -4.02 -5.61
C LYS A 59 14.72 -3.01 -6.75
N ILE A 60 14.96 -1.75 -6.44
CA ILE A 60 15.16 -0.66 -7.42
C ILE A 60 16.64 -0.40 -7.72
N GLN A 61 17.56 -1.17 -7.13
CA GLN A 61 18.99 -1.03 -7.41
C GLN A 61 19.37 -1.63 -8.76
N VAL A 62 20.53 -1.23 -9.29
CA VAL A 62 21.06 -1.78 -10.55
C VAL A 62 21.07 -3.32 -10.49
N ASN A 63 20.65 -3.96 -11.58
CA ASN A 63 20.50 -5.42 -11.73
C ASN A 63 19.39 -6.06 -10.87
N GLN A 64 18.44 -5.29 -10.34
CA GLN A 64 17.30 -5.80 -9.57
C GLN A 64 15.99 -5.70 -10.36
N ALA A 65 14.99 -6.44 -9.89
CA ALA A 65 13.73 -6.68 -10.61
C ALA A 65 12.93 -5.41 -10.94
N CYS A 66 13.05 -4.36 -10.13
CA CYS A 66 12.35 -3.07 -10.32
C CYS A 66 13.30 -1.95 -10.76
N TYR A 67 14.48 -2.28 -11.28
CA TYR A 67 15.38 -1.24 -11.79
C TYR A 67 14.84 -0.59 -13.07
N PHE A 68 14.19 -1.38 -13.94
CA PHE A 68 13.65 -0.90 -15.20
C PHE A 68 12.11 -0.72 -15.15
N PRO A 69 11.59 0.37 -15.73
CA PRO A 69 12.33 1.48 -16.37
C PRO A 69 13.10 2.31 -15.34
N ASN A 70 14.31 2.75 -15.70
CA ASN A 70 15.20 3.51 -14.81
C ASN A 70 14.81 5.00 -14.80
N THR A 71 13.69 5.31 -14.16
CA THR A 71 13.18 6.66 -13.98
C THR A 71 12.95 6.93 -12.49
N MET A 72 13.02 8.20 -12.10
CA MET A 72 12.77 8.61 -10.71
C MET A 72 11.34 8.23 -10.29
N THR A 73 10.36 8.52 -11.13
CA THR A 73 8.95 8.20 -10.89
C THR A 73 8.73 6.71 -10.63
N ASN A 74 9.33 5.81 -11.42
CA ASN A 74 9.15 4.37 -11.23
C ASN A 74 9.80 3.85 -9.94
N HIS A 75 11.01 4.32 -9.63
CA HIS A 75 11.68 3.95 -8.38
C HIS A 75 10.93 4.49 -7.16
N ALA A 76 10.44 5.73 -7.24
CA ALA A 76 9.60 6.36 -6.22
C ALA A 76 8.30 5.59 -6.00
N SER A 77 7.54 5.28 -7.06
CA SER A 77 6.29 4.54 -6.92
C SER A 77 6.49 3.18 -6.25
N TYR A 78 7.54 2.44 -6.64
CA TYR A 78 7.83 1.16 -5.99
C TYR A 78 8.09 1.33 -4.49
N ALA A 79 8.92 2.30 -4.10
CA ALA A 79 9.24 2.55 -2.69
C ALA A 79 8.02 3.02 -1.90
N PHE A 80 7.20 3.90 -2.49
CA PHE A 80 5.96 4.40 -1.88
C PHE A 80 4.95 3.28 -1.68
N ASN A 81 4.79 2.40 -2.67
CA ASN A 81 3.91 1.26 -2.58
C ASN A 81 4.40 0.26 -1.53
N ASP A 82 5.69 -0.11 -1.53
CA ASP A 82 6.24 -1.04 -0.53
C ASP A 82 6.08 -0.50 0.90
N TYR A 83 6.35 0.79 1.12
CA TYR A 83 6.03 1.47 2.38
C TYR A 83 4.53 1.36 2.71
N PHE A 84 3.67 1.76 1.78
CA PHE A 84 2.24 1.81 2.01
C PHE A 84 1.67 0.43 2.36
N GLN A 85 2.01 -0.63 1.62
CA GLN A 85 1.54 -1.99 1.93
C GLN A 85 2.00 -2.46 3.31
N ARG A 86 3.24 -2.12 3.72
CA ARG A 86 3.79 -2.50 5.03
C ARG A 86 3.12 -1.79 6.21
N PHE A 87 2.75 -0.52 6.02
CA PHE A 87 2.40 0.35 7.12
C PHE A 87 0.96 0.87 7.10
N LYS A 88 0.17 0.67 6.04
CA LYS A 88 -1.23 1.15 5.95
C LYS A 88 -2.11 0.71 7.12
N HIS A 89 -1.94 -0.52 7.60
CA HIS A 89 -2.67 -1.04 8.77
C HIS A 89 -2.15 -0.52 10.12
N LYS A 90 -1.05 0.23 10.13
CA LYS A 90 -0.41 0.86 11.29
C LYS A 90 -0.44 2.39 11.24
N GLY A 91 -1.24 2.98 10.34
CA GLY A 91 -1.36 4.43 10.16
C GLY A 91 -0.40 5.04 9.15
N GLY A 92 0.37 4.23 8.41
CA GLY A 92 1.14 4.71 7.26
C GLY A 92 0.21 5.24 6.16
N SER A 93 0.56 6.37 5.56
CA SER A 93 -0.25 7.04 4.55
C SER A 93 0.48 7.15 3.21
N CYS A 94 -0.29 7.20 2.12
CA CYS A 94 0.20 7.52 0.79
C CYS A 94 0.13 9.04 0.57
N ASN A 95 1.01 9.79 1.23
CA ASN A 95 1.05 11.26 1.07
C ASN A 95 2.38 11.72 0.51
N PHE A 96 3.51 11.36 1.13
CA PHE A 96 4.85 11.74 0.66
C PHE A 96 4.99 13.24 0.31
N LYS A 97 4.36 14.11 1.11
CA LYS A 97 4.24 15.57 0.90
C LYS A 97 3.49 15.96 -0.38
N GLY A 98 2.56 15.13 -0.84
CA GLY A 98 1.82 15.31 -2.09
C GLY A 98 2.47 14.62 -3.29
N ALA A 99 3.65 14.00 -3.13
CA ALA A 99 4.38 13.34 -4.22
C ALA A 99 3.79 11.98 -4.63
N ALA A 100 2.70 11.53 -3.99
CA ALA A 100 2.11 10.23 -4.22
C ALA A 100 0.59 10.27 -4.16
N MET A 101 -0.04 9.29 -4.82
CA MET A 101 -1.49 9.11 -4.84
C MET A 101 -1.89 7.65 -4.68
N ILE A 102 -3.08 7.44 -4.11
CA ILE A 102 -3.71 6.12 -4.04
C ILE A 102 -4.38 5.82 -5.37
N THR A 103 -4.19 4.60 -5.86
CA THR A 103 -4.91 4.03 -7.00
C THR A 103 -5.54 2.70 -6.64
N GLU A 104 -6.71 2.42 -7.20
CA GLU A 104 -7.39 1.11 -7.17
C GLU A 104 -7.18 0.34 -8.49
N LEU A 105 -6.39 0.90 -9.41
CA LEU A 105 -5.98 0.25 -10.64
C LEU A 105 -4.60 -0.39 -10.44
N ASP A 106 -4.53 -1.71 -10.63
CA ASP A 106 -3.28 -2.48 -10.55
C ASP A 106 -2.19 -1.86 -11.47
N PRO A 107 -1.12 -1.29 -10.89
CA PRO A 107 -0.02 -0.69 -11.64
C PRO A 107 0.72 -1.70 -12.55
N SER A 108 0.60 -3.00 -12.29
CA SER A 108 1.30 -4.03 -13.06
C SER A 108 0.85 -4.10 -14.52
N LYS A 109 -0.30 -3.49 -14.86
CA LYS A 109 -0.77 -3.37 -16.25
C LYS A 109 -0.01 -2.29 -17.02
N ARG A 110 0.46 -1.24 -16.34
CA ARG A 110 1.26 -0.17 -16.93
C ARG A 110 2.74 -0.56 -16.97
N TYR A 111 3.21 -1.31 -15.96
CA TYR A 111 4.59 -1.76 -15.86
C TYR A 111 4.63 -3.27 -15.58
N PRO A 112 5.15 -4.09 -16.50
CA PRO A 112 5.04 -5.54 -16.41
C PRO A 112 5.92 -6.18 -15.32
N PHE A 113 6.75 -5.38 -14.64
CA PHE A 113 7.68 -5.87 -13.62
C PHE A 113 6.99 -5.90 -12.24
N THR A 114 7.16 -7.02 -11.54
CA THR A 114 6.56 -7.26 -10.22
C THR A 114 7.55 -8.01 -9.33
N VAL A 115 7.48 -7.77 -8.02
CA VAL A 115 8.20 -8.53 -7.00
C VAL A 115 7.20 -9.34 -6.20
N PHE A 116 7.48 -10.63 -5.99
CA PHE A 116 6.68 -11.48 -5.12
C PHE A 116 7.19 -11.37 -3.68
N LYS A 117 6.35 -10.84 -2.76
CA LYS A 117 6.61 -10.89 -1.32
C LYS A 117 5.49 -11.68 -0.64
N LYS A 118 5.83 -12.84 -0.06
CA LYS A 118 5.01 -13.57 0.91
C LYS A 118 3.49 -13.60 0.57
N ASN A 119 3.16 -14.13 -0.62
CA ASN A 119 1.82 -14.22 -1.24
C ASN A 119 1.24 -12.94 -1.85
N GLU A 120 1.98 -11.84 -1.92
CA GLU A 120 1.53 -10.57 -2.51
C GLU A 120 2.41 -10.20 -3.71
N ARG A 121 1.77 -9.74 -4.79
CA ARG A 121 2.43 -9.23 -6.00
C ARG A 121 2.58 -7.73 -5.79
N ILE A 122 3.81 -7.25 -5.61
CA ILE A 122 4.10 -5.83 -5.52
C ILE A 122 4.53 -5.36 -6.91
N PRO A 123 3.73 -4.53 -7.61
CA PRO A 123 4.14 -3.90 -8.85
C PRO A 123 5.40 -3.06 -8.64
N CYS A 124 6.31 -3.05 -9.61
CA CYS A 124 7.50 -2.19 -9.62
C CYS A 124 7.16 -0.71 -9.91
N ALA A 125 5.95 -0.28 -9.57
CA ALA A 125 5.29 0.89 -10.11
C ALA A 125 4.21 1.43 -9.18
#